data_AF-A0A1I4V200-F1
#
_entry.id   AF-A0A1I4V200-F1
#
_cell.length_a   1.000
_cell.length_b   1.000
_cell.length_c   1.000
_cell.angle_alpha   90.00
_cell.angle_beta   90.00
_cell.angle_gamma   90.00
#
_symmetry.space_group_name_H-M   'P 1'
#
loop_
_entity.id
_entity.type
_entity.pdbx_description
1 polymer ?
#
loop_
_entity_poly.entity_id
_entity_poly.type
_entity_poly.pdbx_seq_one_letter_code
_entity_poly.pdbx_strand_id
1 'polypeptide(L)'
;MTPCTMVEISRATIRDLTENHPRIAHALWWATLVDEAVLREWLIGLGGRAAPERTSHLSCELLLRLGVVGLAEGASYAMPFTQSDSADILSSTSVHMNRVLKHLRDERLIVLENRRIRIPDVARLQTYCRFTPGYPHRTPSSD
;
A
#
# COMPACT_ATOMS: atom_id res chain seq x y z
N MET A 1 -18.94 -3.42 -2.08
CA MET A 1 -18.43 -4.46 -2.99
C MET A 1 -18.51 -3.92 -4.40
N THR A 2 -17.40 -3.92 -5.14
CA THR A 2 -17.38 -3.54 -6.57
C THR A 2 -17.62 -4.78 -7.44
N PRO A 3 -18.14 -4.61 -8.67
CA PRO A 3 -18.22 -5.71 -9.64
C PRO A 3 -16.82 -6.33 -9.87
N CYS A 4 -16.73 -7.65 -9.84
CA CYS A 4 -15.48 -8.39 -10.05
C CYS A 4 -15.76 -9.60 -10.96
N THR A 5 -14.83 -9.93 -11.84
CA THR A 5 -14.86 -11.13 -12.68
C THR A 5 -13.89 -12.16 -12.11
N MET A 6 -14.38 -13.39 -11.90
CA MET A 6 -13.60 -14.50 -11.36
C MET A 6 -13.34 -15.52 -12.46
N VAL A 7 -12.11 -16.05 -12.52
CA VAL A 7 -11.73 -17.17 -13.38
C VAL A 7 -11.02 -18.21 -12.52
N GLU A 8 -11.43 -19.47 -12.69
CA GLU A 8 -10.78 -20.60 -12.04
C GLU A 8 -9.78 -21.24 -13.00
N ILE A 9 -8.55 -21.45 -12.52
CA ILE A 9 -7.46 -22.05 -13.31
C ILE A 9 -7.10 -23.39 -12.67
N SER A 10 -7.16 -24.46 -13.46
CA SER A 10 -6.85 -25.80 -12.96
C SER A 10 -5.37 -25.93 -12.59
N ARG A 11 -5.06 -26.80 -11.62
CA ARG A 11 -3.66 -27.11 -11.25
C ARG A 11 -2.86 -27.65 -12.45
N ALA A 12 -3.50 -28.42 -13.32
CA ALA A 12 -2.86 -28.96 -14.52
C ALA A 12 -2.45 -27.84 -15.48
N THR A 13 -3.31 -26.83 -15.65
CA THR A 13 -3.03 -25.64 -16.47
C THR A 13 -1.91 -24.80 -15.87
N ILE A 14 -1.90 -24.56 -14.56
CA ILE A 14 -0.80 -23.84 -13.90
C ILE A 14 0.52 -24.58 -14.10
N ARG A 15 0.55 -25.90 -13.90
CA ARG A 15 1.75 -26.72 -14.11
C ARG A 15 2.27 -26.58 -15.54
N ASP A 16 1.39 -26.76 -16.52
CA ASP A 16 1.72 -26.59 -17.95
C ASP A 16 2.28 -25.19 -18.25
N LEU A 17 1.63 -24.14 -17.75
CA LEU A 17 2.11 -22.77 -17.90
C LEU A 17 3.50 -22.55 -17.28
N THR A 18 3.78 -23.14 -16.12
CA THR A 18 5.07 -23.00 -15.46
C THR A 18 6.18 -23.84 -16.09
N GLU A 19 5.84 -24.98 -16.69
CA GLU A 19 6.81 -25.89 -17.33
C GLU A 19 7.13 -25.47 -18.77
N ASN A 20 6.11 -25.06 -19.53
CA ASN A 20 6.22 -24.84 -20.98
C ASN A 20 6.29 -23.36 -21.39
N HIS A 21 6.03 -22.42 -20.46
CA HIS A 21 6.09 -20.98 -20.76
C HIS A 21 7.01 -20.22 -19.78
N PRO A 22 8.34 -20.21 -20.01
CA PRO A 22 9.32 -19.62 -19.10
C PRO A 22 9.07 -18.15 -18.75
N ARG A 23 8.52 -17.36 -19.69
CA ARG A 23 8.16 -15.95 -19.43
C ARG A 23 7.06 -15.82 -18.39
N ILE A 24 6.06 -16.71 -18.42
CA ILE A 24 4.96 -16.74 -17.44
C ILE A 24 5.49 -17.25 -16.10
N ALA A 25 6.30 -18.30 -16.12
CA ALA A 25 6.95 -18.83 -14.91
C ALA A 25 7.78 -17.76 -14.19
N HIS A 26 8.60 -17.01 -14.94
CA HIS A 26 9.36 -15.89 -14.38
C HIS A 26 8.44 -14.81 -13.83
N ALA A 27 7.40 -14.38 -14.57
CA ALA A 27 6.48 -13.36 -14.08
C ALA A 27 5.80 -13.77 -12.76
N LEU A 28 5.37 -15.03 -12.63
CA LEU A 28 4.80 -15.56 -11.39
C LEU A 28 5.82 -15.59 -10.25
N TRP A 29 7.06 -16.03 -10.51
CA TRP A 29 8.14 -16.00 -9.53
C TRP A 29 8.46 -14.58 -9.04
N TRP A 30 8.56 -13.65 -9.98
CA TRP A 30 8.77 -12.24 -9.67
C TRP A 30 7.61 -11.69 -8.82
N ALA A 31 6.37 -11.98 -9.17
CA ALA A 31 5.20 -11.59 -8.38
C ALA A 31 5.27 -12.12 -6.94
N THR A 32 5.61 -13.40 -6.76
CA THR A 32 5.78 -13.98 -5.42
C THR A 32 6.89 -13.29 -4.61
N LEU A 33 8.03 -12.98 -5.23
CA LEU A 33 9.12 -12.25 -4.57
C LEU A 33 8.72 -10.82 -4.19
N VAL A 34 7.91 -10.16 -5.01
CA VAL A 34 7.32 -8.86 -4.69
C VAL A 34 6.42 -9.00 -3.46
N ASP A 35 5.51 -9.96 -3.47
CA ASP A 35 4.57 -10.19 -2.37
C ASP A 35 5.30 -10.52 -1.06
N GLU A 36 6.35 -11.35 -1.12
CA GLU A 36 7.18 -11.66 0.04
C GLU A 36 7.92 -10.43 0.58
N ALA A 37 8.49 -9.61 -0.30
CA ALA A 37 9.15 -8.37 0.09
C ALA A 37 8.18 -7.39 0.76
N VAL A 38 6.96 -7.27 0.23
CA VAL A 38 5.88 -6.47 0.83
C VAL A 38 5.52 -7.03 2.20
N LEU A 39 5.25 -8.33 2.31
CA LEU A 39 4.92 -8.97 3.58
C LEU A 39 6.03 -8.77 4.63
N ARG A 40 7.30 -8.87 4.22
CA ARG A 40 8.45 -8.65 5.11
C ARG A 40 8.56 -7.20 5.57
N GLU A 41 8.37 -6.22 4.69
CA GLU A 41 8.35 -4.80 5.08
C GLU A 41 7.22 -4.52 6.07
N TRP A 42 6.04 -5.09 5.82
CA TRP A 42 4.90 -5.00 6.73
C TRP A 42 5.20 -5.66 8.09
N LEU A 43 5.83 -6.84 8.12
CA LEU A 43 6.24 -7.51 9.37
C LEU A 43 7.28 -6.69 10.16
N ILE A 44 8.31 -6.16 9.48
CA ILE A 44 9.32 -5.29 10.10
C ILE A 44 8.65 -4.01 10.62
N GLY A 45 7.72 -3.43 9.85
CA GLY A 45 6.95 -2.27 10.24
C GLY A 45 6.09 -2.52 11.47
N LEU A 46 5.37 -3.63 11.53
CA LEU A 46 4.50 -4.00 12.66
C LEU A 46 5.27 -4.18 13.97
N GLY A 47 6.50 -4.70 13.94
CA GLY A 47 7.33 -4.91 15.13
C GLY A 47 8.23 -3.73 15.51
N GLY A 48 8.64 -2.88 14.55
CA GLY A 48 9.68 -1.87 14.74
C GLY A 48 9.21 -0.41 14.71
N ARG A 49 7.97 -0.13 14.30
CA ARG A 49 7.44 1.25 14.15
C ARG A 49 6.31 1.55 15.11
N ALA A 50 6.31 2.76 15.68
CA ALA A 50 5.19 3.24 16.48
C ALA A 50 3.93 3.40 15.59
N ALA A 51 2.74 3.36 16.19
CA ALA A 51 1.49 3.45 15.42
C ALA A 51 1.39 4.71 14.50
N PRO A 52 1.87 5.90 14.90
CA PRO A 52 1.94 7.06 14.00
C PRO A 52 2.84 6.87 12.78
N GLU A 53 4.01 6.25 12.96
CA GLU A 53 4.95 5.97 11.87
C GLU A 53 4.35 4.94 10.91
N ARG A 54 3.72 3.87 11.42
CA ARG A 54 3.03 2.86 10.59
C ARG A 54 1.89 3.46 9.78
N THR A 55 1.08 4.32 10.39
CA THR A 55 -0.04 5.00 9.70
C THR A 55 0.45 5.97 8.63
N SER A 56 1.54 6.69 8.92
CA SER A 56 2.21 7.57 7.95
C SER A 56 2.81 6.78 6.79
N HIS A 57 3.41 5.62 7.08
CA HIS A 57 3.94 4.71 6.06
C HIS A 57 2.85 4.22 5.11
N LEU A 58 1.72 3.73 5.65
CA LEU A 58 0.57 3.34 4.86
C LEU A 58 0.05 4.49 3.99
N SER A 59 0.08 5.71 4.51
CA SER A 59 -0.36 6.89 3.74
C SER A 59 0.57 7.19 2.55
N CYS A 60 1.89 7.07 2.74
CA CYS A 60 2.87 7.17 1.65
C CYS A 60 2.67 6.06 0.60
N GLU A 61 2.42 4.83 1.04
CA GLU A 61 2.22 3.68 0.17
C GLU A 61 0.95 3.81 -0.68
N LEU A 62 -0.16 4.25 -0.08
CA LEU A 62 -1.41 4.50 -0.80
C LEU A 62 -1.28 5.64 -1.80
N LEU A 63 -0.61 6.74 -1.43
CA LEU A 63 -0.35 7.84 -2.36
C LEU A 63 0.39 7.32 -3.61
N LEU A 64 1.42 6.51 -3.41
CA LEU A 64 2.23 5.96 -4.49
C LEU A 64 1.41 4.97 -5.36
N ARG A 65 0.74 3.99 -4.74
CA ARG A 65 -0.04 2.97 -5.45
C ARG A 65 -1.22 3.58 -6.24
N LEU A 66 -1.94 4.53 -5.64
CA LEU A 66 -3.06 5.21 -6.29
C LEU A 66 -2.58 6.17 -7.39
N GLY A 67 -1.40 6.78 -7.23
CA GLY A 67 -0.77 7.59 -8.26
C GLY A 67 -0.48 6.81 -9.54
N VAL A 68 -0.01 5.57 -9.42
CA VAL A 68 0.29 4.69 -10.56
C VAL A 68 -0.95 4.40 -11.43
N VAL A 69 -2.13 4.31 -10.81
CA VAL A 69 -3.40 4.03 -11.50
C VAL A 69 -4.25 5.28 -11.75
N GLY A 70 -3.69 6.49 -11.55
CA GLY A 70 -4.39 7.76 -11.81
C GLY A 70 -5.51 8.11 -10.82
N LEU A 71 -5.53 7.47 -9.64
CA LEU A 71 -6.52 7.71 -8.57
C LEU A 71 -6.01 8.67 -7.48
N ALA A 72 -4.81 9.22 -7.63
CA ALA A 72 -4.29 10.30 -6.81
C ALA A 72 -4.28 11.63 -7.57
N GLU A 73 -4.60 12.71 -6.88
CA GLU A 73 -4.56 14.08 -7.39
C GLU A 73 -3.45 14.84 -6.65
N GLY A 74 -2.28 14.95 -7.27
CA GLY A 74 -1.08 15.50 -6.63
C GLY A 74 -0.70 14.69 -5.39
N ALA A 75 -0.59 15.37 -4.24
CA ALA A 75 -0.31 14.74 -2.94
C ALA A 75 -1.59 14.37 -2.16
N SER A 76 -2.68 14.02 -2.86
CA SER A 76 -3.96 13.70 -2.24
C SER A 76 -4.65 12.51 -2.89
N TYR A 77 -5.45 11.78 -2.10
CA TYR A 77 -6.24 10.65 -2.58
C TYR A 77 -7.49 10.44 -1.71
N ALA A 78 -8.50 9.78 -2.26
CA ALA A 78 -9.66 9.34 -1.50
C ALA A 78 -9.28 8.17 -0.59
N MET A 79 -9.56 8.28 0.71
CA MET A 79 -9.29 7.25 1.70
C MET A 79 -10.20 6.05 1.43
N PRO A 80 -9.66 4.89 1.00
CA PRO A 80 -10.47 3.79 0.52
C PRO A 80 -11.18 3.04 1.66
N PHE A 81 -10.79 3.29 2.92
CA PHE A 81 -11.27 2.58 4.09
C PHE A 81 -11.54 3.52 5.28
N THR A 82 -12.30 3.04 6.26
CA THR A 82 -12.69 3.78 7.46
C THR A 82 -11.59 3.79 8.52
N GLN A 83 -11.79 4.54 9.62
CA GLN A 83 -10.88 4.49 10.77
C GLN A 83 -10.86 3.10 11.44
N SER A 84 -11.98 2.38 11.44
CA SER A 84 -12.04 1.02 12.00
C SER A 84 -11.25 0.06 11.14
N ASP A 85 -11.46 0.10 9.82
CA ASP A 85 -10.70 -0.72 8.88
C ASP A 85 -9.18 -0.41 8.98
N SER A 86 -8.82 0.87 9.12
CA SER A 86 -7.42 1.28 9.35
C SER A 86 -6.85 0.66 10.62
N ALA A 87 -7.66 0.60 11.68
CA ALA A 87 -7.27 0.00 12.95
C ALA A 87 -7.04 -1.51 12.79
N ASP A 88 -7.93 -2.20 12.09
CA ASP A 88 -7.80 -3.63 11.82
C ASP A 88 -6.55 -3.94 10.97
N ILE A 89 -6.35 -3.19 9.88
CA ILE A 89 -5.16 -3.33 8.99
C ILE A 89 -3.86 -3.12 9.79
N LEU A 90 -3.83 -2.13 10.67
CA LEU A 90 -2.62 -1.75 11.40
C LEU A 90 -2.51 -2.41 12.78
N SER A 91 -3.34 -3.41 13.07
CA SER A 91 -3.38 -4.11 14.37
C SER A 91 -3.42 -3.11 15.55
N SER A 92 -4.37 -2.19 15.47
CA SER A 92 -4.64 -1.14 16.46
C SER A 92 -6.12 -1.17 16.85
N THR A 93 -6.50 -0.42 17.88
CA THR A 93 -7.92 -0.22 18.21
C THR A 93 -8.44 1.03 17.52
N SER A 94 -9.72 1.11 17.19
CA SER A 94 -10.31 2.29 16.53
C SER A 94 -10.10 3.58 17.35
N VAL A 95 -10.11 3.49 18.69
CA VAL A 95 -9.81 4.62 19.59
C VAL A 95 -8.33 5.03 19.51
N HIS A 96 -7.40 4.07 19.49
CA HIS A 96 -5.99 4.38 19.32
C HIS A 96 -5.71 4.95 17.93
N MET A 97 -6.33 4.41 16.88
CA MET A 97 -6.22 4.91 15.51
C MET A 97 -6.73 6.36 15.39
N ASN A 98 -7.84 6.69 16.06
CA ASN A 98 -8.34 8.06 16.10
C ASN A 98 -7.31 9.03 16.72
N ARG A 99 -6.68 8.64 17.83
CA ARG A 99 -5.59 9.43 18.46
C ARG A 99 -4.39 9.59 17.55
N VAL A 100 -4.01 8.54 16.83
CA VAL A 100 -2.92 8.58 15.87
C VAL A 100 -3.23 9.56 14.73
N LEU A 101 -4.40 9.46 14.10
CA LEU A 101 -4.83 10.38 13.05
C LEU A 101 -4.97 11.83 13.55
N LYS A 102 -5.35 12.02 14.82
CA LYS A 102 -5.31 13.34 15.45
C LYS A 102 -3.88 13.85 15.57
N HIS A 103 -2.96 13.07 16.12
CA HIS A 103 -1.55 13.44 16.25
C HIS A 103 -0.92 13.80 14.90
N LEU A 104 -1.15 13.01 13.85
CA LEU A 104 -0.60 13.30 12.51
C LEU A 104 -1.18 14.60 11.90
N ARG A 105 -2.43 14.96 12.23
CA ARG A 105 -3.01 16.26 11.84
C ARG A 105 -2.42 17.41 12.64
N ASP A 106 -2.26 17.23 13.95
CA ASP A 106 -1.68 18.24 14.85
C ASP A 106 -0.22 18.55 14.45
N GLU A 107 0.54 17.53 14.04
CA GLU A 107 1.90 17.64 13.48
C GLU A 107 1.94 18.20 12.04
N ARG A 108 0.78 18.44 11.43
CA ARG A 108 0.63 18.88 10.02
C ARG A 108 1.28 17.91 9.02
N LEU A 109 1.33 16.63 9.36
CA LEU A 109 1.84 15.56 8.50
C LEU A 109 0.78 15.09 7.51
N ILE A 110 -0.50 15.15 7.91
CA ILE A 110 -1.65 14.88 7.05
C ILE A 110 -2.76 15.91 7.26
N VAL A 111 -3.61 16.07 6.26
CA VAL A 111 -4.93 16.68 6.36
C VAL A 111 -5.95 15.61 5.96
N LEU A 112 -6.97 15.39 6.79
CA LEU A 112 -8.03 14.41 6.54
C LEU A 112 -9.39 15.11 6.59
N GLU A 113 -9.99 15.31 5.42
CA GLU A 113 -11.27 16.02 5.25
C GLU A 113 -12.10 15.33 4.17
N ASN A 114 -13.42 15.21 4.36
CA ASN A 114 -14.33 14.60 3.38
C ASN A 114 -13.87 13.22 2.86
N ARG A 115 -13.33 12.39 3.75
CA ARG A 115 -12.73 11.08 3.42
C ARG A 115 -11.58 11.16 2.40
N ARG A 116 -10.90 12.29 2.29
CA ARG A 116 -9.67 12.44 1.50
C ARG A 116 -8.50 12.74 2.39
N ILE A 117 -7.38 12.08 2.13
CA ILE A 117 -6.10 12.43 2.71
C ILE A 117 -5.38 13.36 1.75
N ARG A 118 -4.84 14.46 2.29
CA ARG A 118 -3.86 15.31 1.63
C ARG A 118 -2.59 15.31 2.48
N ILE A 119 -1.44 15.15 1.84
CA ILE A 119 -0.13 15.18 2.48
C ILE A 119 0.50 16.54 2.13
N PRO A 120 0.59 17.50 3.08
CA PRO A 120 1.07 18.85 2.78
C PRO A 120 2.52 18.89 2.30
N ASP A 121 3.35 18.02 2.88
CA ASP A 121 4.76 17.86 2.55
C ASP A 121 5.09 16.35 2.53
N VAL A 122 5.18 15.79 1.33
CA VAL A 122 5.43 14.37 1.12
C VAL A 122 6.83 13.98 1.61
N ALA A 123 7.84 14.82 1.41
CA ALA A 123 9.21 14.54 1.83
C ALA A 123 9.33 14.49 3.35
N ARG A 124 8.65 15.41 4.05
CA ARG A 124 8.58 15.41 5.52
C ARG A 124 7.88 14.17 6.06
N LEU A 125 6.75 13.76 5.46
CA LEU A 125 6.04 12.55 5.86
C LEU A 125 6.90 11.29 5.65
N GLN A 126 7.57 11.19 4.50
CA GLN A 126 8.46 10.06 4.18
C GLN A 126 9.62 9.97 5.18
N THR A 127 10.22 11.11 5.55
CA THR A 127 11.28 11.15 6.55
C THR A 127 10.76 10.72 7.92
N TYR A 128 9.57 11.19 8.33
CA TYR A 128 8.94 10.86 9.60
C TYR A 128 8.74 9.34 9.78
N CYS A 129 8.28 8.63 8.74
CA CYS A 129 8.04 7.19 8.80
C CYS A 129 9.16 6.31 8.23
N ARG A 130 10.30 6.93 7.85
CA ARG A 130 11.43 6.27 7.17
C ARG A 130 10.95 5.48 5.94
N PHE A 131 10.03 6.07 5.20
CA PHE A 131 9.51 5.48 3.97
C PHE A 131 10.56 5.58 2.88
N THR A 132 11.02 4.42 2.41
CA THR A 132 11.78 4.32 1.17
C THR A 132 10.83 3.79 0.12
N PRO A 133 10.64 4.45 -1.03
CA PRO A 133 9.82 3.91 -2.10
C PRO A 133 10.48 2.62 -2.60
N GLY A 134 10.02 1.50 -2.07
CA GLY A 134 10.47 0.16 -2.41
C GLY A 134 9.38 -0.55 -3.19
N TYR A 135 9.13 -0.12 -4.42
CA TYR A 135 8.84 -0.99 -5.58
C TYR A 135 8.45 -0.13 -6.79
N PRO A 136 9.26 -0.11 -7.87
CA PRO A 136 8.82 0.32 -9.17
C PRO A 136 8.19 -0.89 -9.88
N HIS A 137 6.88 -0.88 -10.10
CA HIS A 137 6.34 -1.57 -11.26
C HIS A 137 7.03 -0.90 -12.45
N ARG A 138 7.88 -1.63 -13.18
CA ARG A 138 8.40 -1.17 -14.47
C ARG A 138 7.24 -0.54 -15.24
N THR A 139 7.38 0.71 -15.62
CA THR A 139 6.58 1.28 -16.72
C THR A 139 6.70 0.30 -17.90
N PRO A 140 5.59 -0.02 -18.59
CA PRO A 140 5.69 -0.85 -19.78
C PRO A 140 6.62 -0.11 -20.74
N SER A 141 7.75 -0.73 -21.06
CA SER A 141 8.63 -0.30 -22.14
C SER A 141 7.78 -0.28 -23.40
N SER A 142 7.53 0.92 -23.90
CA SER A 142 6.94 1.13 -25.22
C SER A 142 8.05 0.82 -26.24
N ASP A 143 8.03 -0.39 -26.77
CA ASP A 143 8.59 -0.72 -28.09
C ASP A 143 7.40 -1.03 -29.00
#